data_AF-A0A8H4A7Q9-F1
#
_entry.id   AF-A0A8H4A7Q9-F1
#
_cell.length_a   1.000
_cell.length_b   1.000
_cell.length_c   1.000
_cell.angle_alpha   90.00
_cell.angle_beta   90.00
_cell.angle_gamma   90.00
#
_symmetry.space_group_name_H-M   'P 1'
#
loop_
_entity.id
_entity.type
_entity.pdbx_description
1 polymer ?
#
loop_
_entity_poly.entity_id
_entity_poly.type
_entity_poly.pdbx_seq_one_letter_code
_entity_poly.pdbx_strand_id
1 'polypeptide(L)'
;MLIGLSEKVNRLEQKISNMDSHMSEGLNLSNETKFVKQTCVAIAKRLIVKNIYPTEDQFKVETEKYLLENEADFYEGMDDKDWNIYYEDKLTKPEIFS
;
A
#
# COMPACT_ATOMS: atom_id res chain seq x y z
N MET A 1 -59.43 22.80 16.20
CA MET A 1 -58.80 21.46 16.34
C MET A 1 -57.93 21.07 15.15
N LEU A 2 -58.35 21.31 13.89
CA LEU A 2 -57.57 20.95 12.69
C LEU A 2 -56.20 21.64 12.56
N ILE A 3 -56.07 22.91 12.96
CA ILE A 3 -54.81 23.68 12.85
C ILE A 3 -53.69 23.08 13.71
N GLY A 4 -54.01 22.74 14.97
CA GLY A 4 -53.03 22.13 15.88
C GLY A 4 -52.65 20.70 15.52
N LEU A 5 -53.43 20.02 14.65
CA LEU A 5 -53.04 18.72 14.09
C LEU A 5 -52.00 18.90 12.98
N SER A 6 -52.19 19.89 12.11
CA SER A 6 -51.28 20.20 11.00
C SER A 6 -49.91 20.66 11.50
N GLU A 7 -49.84 21.48 12.55
CA GLU A 7 -48.56 21.89 13.16
C GLU A 7 -47.78 20.70 13.73
N LYS A 8 -48.48 19.72 14.30
CA LYS A 8 -47.86 18.50 14.84
C LYS A 8 -47.33 17.61 13.73
N VAL A 9 -48.05 17.50 12.61
CA VAL A 9 -47.61 16.74 11.42
C VAL A 9 -46.35 17.38 10.83
N ASN A 10 -46.34 18.71 10.61
CA ASN A 10 -45.17 19.40 10.06
C ASN A 10 -43.93 19.26 10.95
N ARG A 11 -44.09 19.28 12.28
CA ARG A 11 -42.98 19.04 13.23
C ARG A 11 -42.44 17.60 13.15
N LEU A 12 -43.30 16.63 12.91
CA LEU A 12 -42.88 15.23 12.74
C LEU A 12 -42.13 15.06 11.43
N GLU A 13 -42.64 15.64 10.33
CA GLU A 13 -41.97 15.64 9.03
C GLU A 13 -40.58 16.27 9.09
N GLN A 14 -40.44 17.44 9.75
CA GLN A 14 -39.13 18.06 9.97
C GLN A 14 -38.18 17.17 10.78
N LYS A 15 -38.67 16.51 11.83
CA LYS A 15 -37.83 15.63 12.65
C LYS A 15 -37.36 14.40 11.88
N ILE A 16 -38.24 13.80 11.07
CA ILE A 16 -37.90 12.67 10.22
C ILE A 16 -36.86 13.09 9.18
N SER A 17 -37.07 14.23 8.52
CA SER A 17 -36.12 14.74 7.52
C SER A 17 -34.74 15.05 8.11
N ASN A 18 -34.67 15.59 9.34
CA ASN A 18 -33.40 15.80 10.04
C ASN A 18 -32.74 14.49 10.48
N MET A 19 -33.52 13.46 10.85
CA MET A 19 -32.97 12.15 11.18
C MET A 19 -32.38 11.47 9.93
N ASP A 20 -33.05 11.57 8.78
CA ASP A 20 -32.56 11.03 7.50
C ASP A 20 -31.28 11.72 7.04
N SER A 21 -31.15 13.04 7.22
CA SER A 21 -29.91 13.76 6.88
C SER A 21 -28.74 13.34 7.77
N HIS A 22 -28.96 13.21 9.09
CA HIS A 22 -27.90 12.79 10.01
C HIS A 22 -27.53 11.31 9.85
N MET A 23 -28.47 10.45 9.46
CA MET A 23 -28.19 9.03 9.20
C MET A 23 -27.40 8.82 7.90
N SER A 24 -27.67 9.64 6.88
CA SER A 24 -26.89 9.64 5.64
C SER A 24 -25.49 10.24 5.79
N GLU A 25 -25.30 11.23 6.67
CA GLU A 25 -23.98 11.75 7.06
C GLU A 25 -23.16 10.74 7.88
N GLY A 26 -23.81 10.00 8.79
CA GLY A 26 -23.16 8.99 9.64
C GLY A 26 -22.74 7.72 8.91
N LEU A 27 -23.39 7.40 7.79
CA LEU A 27 -23.06 6.27 6.92
C LEU A 27 -22.25 6.72 5.71
N ASN A 28 -21.11 7.37 5.96
CA ASN A 28 -20.15 7.69 4.90
C ASN A 28 -19.36 6.43 4.46
N LEU A 29 -20.11 5.37 4.12
CA LEU A 29 -19.66 4.05 3.68
C LEU A 29 -18.68 4.13 2.50
N SER A 30 -18.77 5.20 1.71
CA SER A 30 -17.83 5.57 0.65
C SER A 30 -16.39 5.71 1.16
N ASN A 31 -16.20 6.48 2.25
CA ASN A 31 -14.89 6.72 2.82
C ASN A 31 -14.35 5.48 3.53
N GLU A 32 -15.21 4.74 4.23
CA GLU A 32 -14.84 3.48 4.89
C GLU A 32 -14.44 2.40 3.87
N THR A 33 -15.20 2.27 2.78
CA THR A 33 -14.88 1.34 1.68
C THR A 33 -13.56 1.71 0.99
N LYS A 34 -13.31 3.01 0.76
CA LYS A 34 -12.05 3.49 0.18
C LYS A 34 -10.86 3.20 1.11
N PHE A 35 -11.00 3.46 2.40
CA PHE A 35 -9.99 3.19 3.40
C PHE A 35 -9.66 1.69 3.48
N VAL A 36 -10.67 0.82 3.56
CA VAL A 36 -10.50 -0.63 3.58
C VAL A 36 -9.78 -1.11 2.32
N LYS A 37 -10.20 -0.65 1.14
CA LYS A 37 -9.55 -1.02 -0.13
C LYS A 37 -8.08 -0.60 -0.17
N GLN A 38 -7.78 0.64 0.22
CA GLN A 38 -6.41 1.14 0.27
C GLN A 38 -5.55 0.34 1.25
N THR A 39 -6.12 -0.03 2.40
CA THR A 39 -5.45 -0.84 3.42
C THR A 39 -5.13 -2.25 2.92
N CYS A 40 -6.10 -2.92 2.29
CA CYS A 40 -5.89 -4.25 1.70
C CYS A 40 -4.79 -4.22 0.61
N VAL A 41 -4.79 -3.21 -0.26
CA VAL A 41 -3.75 -3.06 -1.29
C VAL A 41 -2.38 -2.83 -0.65
N ALA A 42 -2.28 -2.00 0.40
CA ALA A 42 -1.01 -1.75 1.09
C ALA A 42 -0.47 -3.01 1.79
N ILE A 43 -1.35 -3.79 2.43
CA ILE A 43 -0.97 -5.06 3.08
C ILE A 43 -0.51 -6.07 2.03
N ALA A 44 -1.25 -6.23 0.93
CA ALA A 44 -0.89 -7.15 -0.15
C ALA A 44 0.49 -6.81 -0.74
N LYS A 45 0.76 -5.52 -1.01
CA LYS A 45 2.10 -5.08 -1.47
C LYS A 45 3.20 -5.44 -0.47
N ARG A 46 2.98 -5.23 0.82
CA ARG A 46 3.95 -5.59 1.87
C ARG A 46 4.19 -7.09 1.93
N LEU A 47 3.14 -7.91 1.81
CA LEU A 47 3.26 -9.37 1.82
C LEU A 47 4.01 -9.90 0.59
N ILE A 48 3.75 -9.33 -0.59
CA ILE A 48 4.47 -9.67 -1.84
C ILE A 48 5.95 -9.31 -1.71
N VAL A 49 6.27 -8.09 -1.29
CA VAL A 49 7.68 -7.67 -1.09
C VAL A 49 8.37 -8.54 -0.06
N LYS A 50 7.70 -8.90 1.03
CA LYS A 50 8.30 -9.70 2.10
C LYS A 50 8.51 -11.17 1.74
N ASN A 51 7.59 -11.78 0.98
CA ASN A 51 7.57 -13.23 0.77
C ASN A 51 7.99 -13.67 -0.64
N ILE A 52 7.91 -12.80 -1.64
CA ILE A 52 8.19 -13.13 -3.04
C ILE A 52 9.50 -12.49 -3.50
N TYR A 53 9.75 -11.25 -3.10
CA TYR A 53 11.03 -10.61 -3.41
C TYR A 53 12.08 -11.02 -2.37
N PRO A 54 13.29 -11.42 -2.81
CA PRO A 54 14.40 -11.58 -1.89
C PRO A 54 14.71 -10.25 -1.21
N THR A 55 15.12 -10.32 0.05
CA THR A 55 15.76 -9.17 0.71
C THR A 55 17.01 -8.74 -0.06
N GLU A 56 17.45 -7.50 0.11
CA GLU A 56 18.67 -7.00 -0.52
C GLU A 56 19.87 -7.92 -0.25
N ASP A 57 20.06 -8.35 0.99
CA ASP A 57 21.10 -9.30 1.37
C ASP A 57 20.98 -10.64 0.63
N GLN A 58 19.76 -11.20 0.54
CA GLN A 58 19.53 -12.44 -0.20
C GLN A 58 19.82 -12.27 -1.70
N PHE A 59 19.42 -11.14 -2.28
CA PHE A 59 19.68 -10.84 -3.68
C PHE A 59 21.18 -10.67 -3.93
N LYS A 60 21.89 -10.00 -3.01
CA LYS A 60 23.34 -9.80 -3.07
C LYS A 60 24.11 -11.11 -3.03
N VAL A 61 23.78 -11.98 -2.07
CA VAL A 61 24.40 -13.31 -1.93
C VAL A 61 24.17 -14.17 -3.17
N GLU A 62 22.95 -14.19 -3.70
CA GLU A 62 22.67 -14.98 -4.92
C GLU A 62 23.37 -14.40 -6.15
N THR A 63 23.52 -13.07 -6.23
CA THR A 63 24.25 -12.41 -7.32
C THR A 63 25.74 -12.73 -7.27
N GLU A 64 26.35 -12.67 -6.08
CA GLU A 64 27.75 -13.06 -5.87
C GLU A 64 27.97 -14.52 -6.28
N LYS A 65 27.08 -15.42 -5.87
CA LYS A 65 27.13 -16.82 -6.26
C LYS A 65 27.05 -17.01 -7.78
N TYR A 66 26.14 -16.30 -8.46
CA TYR A 66 26.04 -16.35 -9.91
C TYR A 66 27.33 -15.87 -10.59
N LEU A 67 27.91 -14.76 -10.13
CA LEU A 67 29.15 -14.21 -10.68
C LEU A 67 30.33 -15.16 -10.45
N LEU A 68 30.44 -15.77 -9.27
CA LEU A 68 31.44 -16.81 -9.01
C LEU A 68 31.28 -18.04 -9.91
N GLU A 69 30.04 -18.45 -10.22
CA GLU A 69 29.79 -19.63 -11.04
C GLU A 69 29.96 -19.39 -12.54
N ASN A 70 29.71 -18.17 -13.03
CA ASN A 70 29.63 -17.88 -14.47
C ASN A 70 30.70 -16.90 -14.97
N GLU A 71 31.17 -16.00 -14.11
CA GLU A 71 32.07 -14.88 -14.43
C GLU A 71 33.19 -14.78 -13.39
N ALA A 72 33.76 -15.94 -13.00
CA ALA A 72 34.73 -16.05 -11.91
C ALA A 72 35.93 -15.11 -12.09
N ASP A 73 36.49 -15.01 -13.30
CA ASP A 73 37.64 -14.15 -13.61
C ASP A 73 37.35 -12.66 -13.33
N PHE A 74 36.10 -12.22 -13.51
CA PHE A 74 35.67 -10.87 -13.20
C PHE A 74 35.55 -10.67 -11.69
N TYR A 75 34.97 -11.65 -10.98
CA TYR A 75 34.74 -11.55 -9.54
C TYR A 75 36.03 -11.72 -8.72
N GLU A 76 36.93 -12.61 -9.11
CA GLU A 76 38.24 -12.83 -8.44
C GLU A 76 39.12 -11.58 -8.43
N GLY A 77 38.89 -10.65 -9.36
CA GLY A 77 39.57 -9.36 -9.42
C GLY A 77 39.00 -8.30 -8.46
N MET A 78 37.87 -8.56 -7.79
CA MET A 78 37.26 -7.66 -6.83
C MET A 78 37.55 -8.07 -5.38
N ASP A 79 37.80 -7.08 -4.54
CA ASP A 79 37.70 -7.27 -3.09
C ASP A 79 36.27 -6.99 -2.58
N ASP A 80 35.98 -7.35 -1.33
CA ASP A 80 34.66 -7.16 -0.72
C ASP A 80 34.16 -5.71 -0.80
N LYS A 81 35.07 -4.74 -0.76
CA LYS A 81 34.73 -3.31 -0.79
C LYS A 81 34.34 -2.89 -2.20
N ASP A 82 35.08 -3.34 -3.21
CA ASP A 82 34.79 -3.09 -4.61
C ASP A 82 33.48 -3.78 -5.03
N TRP A 83 33.23 -4.99 -4.54
CA TRP A 83 31.95 -5.68 -4.73
C TRP A 83 30.78 -4.90 -4.14
N ASN A 84 30.90 -4.43 -2.89
CA ASN A 84 29.86 -3.64 -2.22
C ASN A 84 29.53 -2.36 -3.02
N ILE A 85 30.55 -1.64 -3.48
CA ILE A 85 30.38 -0.42 -4.29
C ILE A 85 29.73 -0.74 -5.64
N TYR A 86 30.16 -1.81 -6.30
CA TYR A 86 29.61 -2.23 -7.59
C TYR A 86 28.14 -2.61 -7.48
N TYR A 87 27.79 -3.42 -6.47
CA TYR A 87 26.42 -3.83 -6.21
C TYR A 87 25.50 -2.63 -5.95
N GLU A 88 25.94 -1.67 -5.13
CA GLU A 88 25.17 -0.46 -4.81
C GLU A 88 25.03 0.52 -5.98
N ASP A 89 26.05 0.66 -6.83
CA ASP A 89 26.00 1.62 -7.93
C ASP A 89 25.34 1.06 -9.19
N LYS A 90 25.54 -0.22 -9.49
CA LYS A 90 25.15 -0.83 -10.77
C LYS A 90 23.96 -1.77 -10.68
N LEU A 91 23.68 -2.37 -9.52
CA LEU A 91 22.71 -3.46 -9.40
C LEU A 91 21.47 -3.11 -8.54
N THR A 92 21.61 -2.29 -7.48
CA THR A 92 20.48 -1.87 -6.64
C THR A 92 19.76 -0.61 -7.12
N LYS A 93 20.21 0.01 -8.23
CA LYS A 93 19.46 1.05 -8.94
C LYS A 93 18.70 0.43 -10.11
N PRO A 94 17.51 -0.15 -9.90
CA PRO A 94 16.66 -0.47 -11.02
C PRO A 94 16.15 0.84 -11.61
N GLU A 95 16.59 1.17 -12.83
CA GLU A 95 15.89 2.12 -13.72
C GLU A 95 14.44 1.67 -14.03
N ILE A 96 14.01 0.51 -13.51
CA ILE A 96 12.77 -0.19 -13.86
C ILE A 96 11.56 0.33 -13.06
N PHE A 97 11.74 1.24 -12.09
CA PHE A 97 10.62 1.84 -11.33
C PHE A 97 10.56 3.38 -11.36
N SER A 98 11.25 4.04 -12.29
CA SER A 98 11.07 5.48 -12.54
C SER A 98 9.88 5.76 -13.47
#